data_AF-A0A7Y6UJ08-F1
#
_entry.id   AF-A0A7Y6UJ08-F1
#
_cell.length_a   1.000
_cell.length_b   1.000
_cell.length_c   1.000
_cell.angle_alpha   90.00
_cell.angle_beta   90.00
_cell.angle_gamma   90.00
#
_symmetry.space_group_name_H-M   'P 1'
#
loop_
_entity.id
_entity.type
_entity.pdbx_description
1 polymer ?
#
loop_
_entity_poly.entity_id
_entity_poly.type
_entity_poly.pdbx_seq_one_letter_code
_entity_poly.pdbx_strand_id
1 'polypeptide(L)' 'MSLSMAPLLMYSPDVPASVREALQAAYTVERPEARADLLQTAARLLYSETELACSDVRELVGLPDGDCCA' A
#
# COMPACT_ATOMS: atom_id res chain seq x y z
N MET A 1 -0.27 14.82 9.22
CA MET A 1 -0.93 14.54 7.93
C MET A 1 0.05 13.72 7.11
N SER A 2 -0.09 12.38 7.10
CA SER A 2 0.73 11.56 6.19
C SER A 2 0.21 11.74 4.78
N LEU A 3 1.09 12.21 3.89
CA LEU A 3 0.81 12.34 2.46
C LEU A 3 0.98 10.95 1.84
N SER A 4 -0.11 10.18 1.79
CA SER A 4 -0.10 8.89 1.10
C SER A 4 0.19 9.10 -0.38
N MET A 5 1.16 8.34 -0.89
CA MET A 5 1.46 8.27 -2.33
C MET A 5 0.64 7.18 -3.04
N ALA A 6 -0.24 6.46 -2.33
CA ALA A 6 -1.06 5.40 -2.90
C ALA A 6 -1.81 5.81 -4.18
N PRO A 7 -2.41 7.02 -4.30
CA PRO A 7 -3.05 7.44 -5.54
C PRO A 7 -2.07 7.55 -6.71
N LEU A 8 -0.82 7.94 -6.47
CA LEU A 8 0.22 8.01 -7.50
C LEU A 8 0.69 6.61 -7.90
N LEU A 9 0.91 5.74 -6.90
CA LEU A 9 1.35 4.36 -7.12
C LEU A 9 0.30 3.54 -7.89
N MET A 10 -0.98 3.80 -7.64
CA MET A 10 -2.11 3.14 -8.30
C MET A 10 -2.11 3.27 -9.82
N TYR A 11 -1.60 4.38 -10.35
CA TYR A 11 -1.57 4.69 -11.78
C TYR A 11 -0.17 4.66 -12.39
N SER A 12 0.87 4.41 -11.59
CA SER A 12 2.25 4.35 -12.07
C SER A 12 2.52 3.03 -12.81
N PRO A 13 2.98 3.06 -14.07
CA PRO A 13 3.32 1.85 -14.81
C PRO A 13 4.55 1.13 -14.24
N ASP A 14 5.37 1.83 -13.46
CA ASP A 14 6.57 1.28 -12.81
C ASP A 14 6.24 0.45 -11.56
N VAL A 15 4.97 0.45 -11.13
CA VAL A 15 4.51 -0.32 -9.97
C VAL A 15 3.95 -1.67 -10.43
N PRO A 16 4.34 -2.79 -9.79
CA PRO A 16 3.83 -4.11 -10.11
C PRO A 16 2.30 -4.16 -10.16
N ALA A 17 1.75 -4.91 -11.12
CA ALA A 17 0.31 -4.97 -11.35
C ALA A 17 -0.47 -5.41 -10.08
N SER A 18 0.06 -6.39 -9.34
CA SER A 18 -0.50 -6.89 -8.08
C SER A 18 -0.61 -5.80 -7.01
N VAL A 19 0.38 -4.92 -6.90
CA VAL A 19 0.36 -3.78 -5.97
C VAL A 19 -0.71 -2.78 -6.38
N ARG A 20 -0.80 -2.46 -7.68
CA ARG A 20 -1.81 -1.53 -8.20
C ARG A 20 -3.22 -2.03 -7.97
N GLU A 21 -3.48 -3.31 -8.21
CA GLU A 21 -4.77 -3.96 -7.96
C GLU A 21 -5.15 -3.91 -6.48
N ALA A 22 -4.21 -4.22 -5.58
CA ALA A 22 -4.44 -4.14 -4.13
C ALA A 22 -4.77 -2.70 -3.68
N LEU A 23 -4.05 -1.71 -4.21
CA LEU A 23 -4.34 -0.30 -3.95
C LEU A 23 -5.73 0.09 -4.50
N GLN A 24 -6.08 -0.32 -5.73
CA GLN A 24 -7.39 -0.02 -6.32
C GLN A 24 -8.52 -0.58 -5.46
N ALA A 25 -8.39 -1.83 -5.02
CA ALA A 25 -9.34 -2.47 -4.13
C ALA A 25 -9.48 -1.69 -2.80
N ALA A 26 -8.38 -1.22 -2.23
CA ALA A 26 -8.39 -0.43 -1.00
C ALA A 26 -9.14 0.91 -1.14
N TYR A 27 -9.15 1.51 -2.32
CA TYR A 27 -9.84 2.78 -2.57
C TYR A 27 -11.27 2.63 -3.10
N THR A 28 -11.67 1.42 -3.48
CA THR A 28 -13.06 1.11 -3.88
C THR A 28 -13.89 0.50 -2.74
N VAL A 29 -13.25 -0.04 -1.69
CA VAL A 29 -13.97 -0.58 -0.54
C VAL A 29 -14.42 0.52 0.43
N GLU A 30 -15.70 0.52 0.79
CA GLU A 30 -16.26 1.50 1.75
C GLU A 30 -16.03 1.11 3.21
N ARG A 31 -15.74 -0.17 3.49
CA ARG A 31 -15.50 -0.67 4.85
C ARG A 31 -14.08 -0.30 5.32
N PRO A 32 -13.92 0.50 6.39
CA PRO A 32 -12.60 0.95 6.85
C PRO A 32 -11.65 -0.18 7.24
N GLU A 33 -12.16 -1.25 7.86
CA GLU A 33 -11.36 -2.42 8.26
C GLU A 33 -10.83 -3.17 7.03
N ALA A 34 -11.70 -3.43 6.05
CA ALA A 34 -11.30 -4.07 4.79
C ALA A 34 -10.32 -3.19 4.00
N ARG A 35 -10.44 -1.86 4.07
CA ARG A 35 -9.48 -0.93 3.48
C ARG A 35 -8.10 -1.08 4.11
N ALA A 36 -8.01 -1.15 5.43
CA ALA A 36 -6.74 -1.32 6.13
C ALA A 36 -6.04 -2.64 5.74
N ASP A 37 -6.79 -3.75 5.67
CA ASP A 37 -6.25 -5.06 5.25
C ASP A 37 -5.69 -5.04 3.82
N LEU A 38 -6.39 -4.35 2.91
CA LEU A 38 -5.95 -4.22 1.51
C LEU A 38 -4.71 -3.33 1.38
N LEU A 39 -4.62 -2.24 2.14
CA LEU A 39 -3.42 -1.40 2.20
C LEU A 39 -2.24 -2.18 2.79
N GLN A 40 -2.49 -3.03 3.78
CA GLN A 40 -1.43 -3.87 4.37
C GLN A 40 -0.93 -4.91 3.37
N THR A 41 -1.84 -5.48 2.58
CA THR A 41 -1.49 -6.37 1.46
C THR A 41 -0.64 -5.63 0.42
N ALA A 42 -1.04 -4.41 0.03
CA ALA A 42 -0.26 -3.58 -0.91
C ALA A 42 1.14 -3.26 -0.37
N ALA A 43 1.27 -2.94 0.92
CA ALA A 43 2.56 -2.68 1.56
C ALA A 43 3.47 -3.92 1.55
N ARG A 44 2.92 -5.11 1.83
CA ARG A 44 3.67 -6.39 1.78
C ARG A 44 4.17 -6.70 0.37
N LEU A 45 3.34 -6.48 -0.64
CA LEU A 45 3.72 -6.67 -2.04
C LEU A 45 4.79 -5.66 -2.47
N LEU A 46 4.67 -4.39 -2.07
CA LEU A 46 5.71 -3.37 -2.31
C LEU A 46 7.03 -3.77 -1.65
N TYR A 47 6.99 -4.24 -0.41
CA TYR A 47 8.17 -4.71 0.32
C TYR A 47 8.87 -5.86 -0.40
N SER A 48 8.12 -6.88 -0.85
CA SER A 48 8.71 -8.04 -1.53
C SER A 48 9.32 -7.70 -2.89
N GLU A 49 8.81 -6.69 -3.58
CA GLU A 49 9.24 -6.34 -4.94
C GLU A 49 10.35 -5.28 -4.96
N THR A 50 10.42 -4.41 -3.95
CA THR A 50 11.33 -3.25 -3.93
C THR A 50 12.42 -3.34 -2.87
N GLU A 51 12.30 -4.26 -1.90
CA GLU A 51 13.17 -4.37 -0.73
C GLU A 51 13.30 -3.07 0.09
N LEU A 52 12.39 -2.11 -0.11
CA LEU A 52 12.32 -0.88 0.68
C LEU A 52 12.03 -1.18 2.15
N ALA A 53 12.39 -0.27 3.05
CA ALA A 53 12.11 -0.46 4.45
C ALA A 53 10.60 -0.55 4.71
N CYS A 54 10.23 -1.37 5.70
CA CYS A 54 8.83 -1.62 6.02
C CYS A 54 8.08 -0.33 6.43
N SER A 55 8.78 0.63 7.07
CA SER A 55 8.28 1.97 7.36
C SER A 55 7.93 2.74 6.09
N ASP A 56 8.82 2.70 5.09
CA ASP A 56 8.72 3.49 3.87
C ASP A 56 7.55 3.00 3.02
N VAL A 57 7.40 1.68 2.86
CA VAL A 57 6.27 1.10 2.12
C VAL A 57 4.93 1.38 2.80
N ARG A 58 4.88 1.45 4.15
CA ARG A 58 3.67 1.81 4.89
C ARG A 58 3.29 3.26 4.66
N GLU A 59 4.25 4.16 4.75
CA GLU A 59 4.04 5.58 4.49
C GLU A 59 3.54 5.80 3.06
N LEU A 60 4.17 5.12 2.09
CA LEU A 60 3.77 5.16 0.68
C LEU A 60 2.32 4.76 0.46
N VAL A 61 1.83 3.71 1.14
CA VAL A 61 0.43 3.28 1.03
C VAL A 61 -0.53 4.04 1.98
N GLY A 62 -0.01 4.90 2.85
CA GLY A 62 -0.82 5.69 3.80
C GLY A 62 -1.24 4.93 5.07
N LEU A 63 -0.49 3.90 5.47
CA LEU A 63 -0.64 3.24 6.77
C LEU A 63 0.18 3.97 7.85
N PRO A 64 -0.29 3.99 9.12
CA PRO A 64 0.51 4.50 10.23
C PRO A 64 1.75 3.62 10.45
N ASP A 65 2.81 4.19 11.02
CA ASP A 65 4.01 3.43 11.41
C ASP A 65 3.66 2.20 12.25
N GLY A 66 4.32 1.09 11.97
CA GLY A 66 4.14 -0.16 12.68
C GLY A 66 4.83 -1.33 11.96
N ASP A 67 4.78 -2.51 12.55
CA ASP A 67 5.29 -3.72 11.94
C ASP A 67 4.37 -4.14 10.77
N CYS A 68 4.79 -3.96 9.51
CA CYS A 68 4.00 -4.36 8.33
C CYS A 68 4.41 -5.67 7.67
N CYS A 69 5.59 -6.19 8.00
CA CYS A 69 6.26 -7.18 7.15
C CYS A 69 6.48 -8.52 7.86
N ALA A 70 5.69 -8.80 8.90
CA ALA A 70 5.59 -10.10 9.55
C ALA A 70 4.40 -10.91 8.99
#